data_AF-A0A0R2RNB7-F1
#
_entry.id   AF-A0A0R2RNB7-F1
#
_cell.length_a   1.000
_cell.length_b   1.000
_cell.length_c   1.000
_cell.angle_alpha   90.00
_cell.angle_beta   90.00
_cell.angle_gamma   90.00
#
_symmetry.space_group_name_H-M   'P 1'
#
loop_
_entity.id
_entity.type
_entity.pdbx_description
1 polymer ?
#
loop_
_entity_poly.entity_id
_entity_poly.type
_entity_poly.pdbx_seq_one_letter_code
_entity_poly.pdbx_strand_id
1 'polypeptide(L)'
;YSQADHQEILEKYSEEDQQKLFTLKPLYQRALIVFGGPLANFILALVIFFSIYTFIGKDFTPAVINEVQKDSPAMVGGLKQDDIILEIDGNEVKSIMDVSKYITMSTADFIDFKVKRSYDELILKVKPNMVLSEDNLGNQLNKRMVGIKLGAYNDEINHVKLGPAQAIYHAAHEVYYVSISSLKYIGGMIAGKADTSQLGGPIRIAKISGQVADVGILAFISMMAYISISLGLINLFPIPMLDGGHLMFYGFEKILGRPLSQKTQEGFFRIGMFLLLSLMFFTTFNDLKDLGLFR
;
A
#
# COMPACT_ATOMS: atom_id res chain seq x y z
N TYR A 1 15.47 26.74 3.57
CA TYR A 1 15.10 28.07 4.09
C TYR A 1 15.96 28.40 5.30
N SER A 2 16.96 29.24 5.08
CA SER A 2 17.92 29.70 6.08
C SER A 2 17.35 30.86 6.91
N GLN A 3 17.95 31.15 8.07
CA GLN A 3 17.65 32.39 8.81
C GLN A 3 18.02 33.65 8.00
N ALA A 4 19.00 33.55 7.10
CA ALA A 4 19.38 34.65 6.21
C ALA A 4 18.24 35.04 5.25
N ASP A 5 17.54 34.06 4.69
CA ASP A 5 16.36 34.31 3.83
C ASP A 5 15.21 34.94 4.62
N HIS A 6 15.11 34.62 5.92
CA HIS A 6 14.04 35.12 6.78
C HIS A 6 14.15 36.63 6.99
N GLN A 7 15.37 37.13 7.18
CA GLN A 7 15.64 38.54 7.42
C GLN A 7 15.48 39.37 6.13
N GLU A 8 15.95 38.86 4.99
CA GLU A 8 15.69 39.48 3.68
C GLU A 8 14.20 39.53 3.31
N ILE A 9 13.41 38.50 3.66
CA ILE A 9 11.97 38.48 3.39
C ILE A 9 11.23 39.49 4.28
N LEU A 10 11.62 39.63 5.54
CA LEU A 10 11.05 40.62 6.47
C LEU A 10 11.34 42.06 6.04
N GLU A 11 12.49 42.32 5.43
CA GLU A 11 12.84 43.64 4.89
C GLU A 11 12.14 43.96 3.56
N LYS A 12 11.73 42.95 2.78
CA LYS A 12 11.26 43.11 1.40
C LYS A 12 9.74 43.13 1.24
N TYR A 13 8.98 42.59 2.20
CA TYR A 13 7.52 42.46 2.10
C TYR A 13 6.79 43.22 3.21
N SER A 14 5.61 43.78 2.91
CA SER A 14 4.74 44.44 3.88
C SER A 14 4.24 43.47 4.96
N GLU A 15 3.88 43.93 6.16
CA GLU A 15 3.38 43.05 7.23
C GLU A 15 2.14 42.22 6.83
N GLU A 16 1.28 42.75 5.95
CA GLU A 16 0.13 42.01 5.40
C GLU A 16 0.55 40.87 4.45
N ASP A 17 1.61 41.07 3.67
CA ASP A 17 2.12 40.06 2.74
C ASP A 17 3.01 39.04 3.46
N GLN A 18 3.68 39.45 4.52
CA GLN A 18 4.42 38.58 5.44
C GLN A 18 3.52 37.50 6.08
N GLN A 19 2.27 37.83 6.43
CA GLN A 19 1.32 36.84 6.95
C GLN A 19 0.86 35.80 5.91
N LYS A 20 0.96 36.13 4.62
CA LYS A 20 0.64 35.22 3.50
C LYS A 20 1.83 34.34 3.13
N LEU A 21 3.06 34.76 3.40
CA LEU A 21 4.28 34.03 3.10
C LEU A 21 4.36 32.72 3.92
N PHE A 22 4.38 31.60 3.21
CA PHE A 22 4.50 30.25 3.76
C PHE A 22 5.71 30.11 4.71
N THR A 23 6.81 30.78 4.40
CA THR A 23 8.06 30.73 5.16
C THR A 23 7.96 31.34 6.55
N LEU A 24 7.06 32.30 6.75
CA LEU A 24 6.86 33.04 8.01
C LEU A 24 5.76 32.42 8.90
N LYS A 25 5.04 31.42 8.39
CA LYS A 25 3.98 30.75 9.16
C LYS A 25 4.56 29.89 10.31
N PRO A 26 3.82 29.76 11.43
CA PRO A 26 4.18 28.85 12.50
C PRO A 26 4.48 27.43 11.98
N LEU A 27 5.40 26.74 12.65
CA LEU A 27 5.89 25.42 12.23
C LEU A 27 4.76 24.39 12.02
N TYR A 28 3.72 24.43 12.87
CA TYR A 28 2.56 23.55 12.72
C TYR A 28 1.76 23.83 11.44
N GLN A 29 1.64 25.10 11.00
CA GLN A 29 0.93 25.45 9.77
C GLN A 29 1.75 24.99 8.54
N ARG A 30 3.08 25.20 8.58
CA ARG A 30 3.98 24.70 7.53
C ARG A 30 3.89 23.18 7.40
N ALA A 31 3.91 22.48 8.54
CA ALA A 31 3.76 21.01 8.57
C ALA A 31 2.40 20.54 8.04
N LEU A 32 1.29 21.19 8.41
CA LEU A 32 -0.05 20.85 7.92
C LEU A 32 -0.18 21.05 6.40
N ILE A 33 0.39 22.13 5.86
CA ILE A 33 0.36 22.40 4.42
C ILE A 33 1.15 21.33 3.65
N VAL A 34 2.35 20.98 4.10
CA VAL A 34 3.16 19.91 3.49
C VAL A 34 2.47 18.55 3.62
N PHE A 35 1.86 18.26 4.76
CA PHE A 35 1.07 17.05 4.96
C PHE A 35 -0.16 16.98 4.04
N GLY A 36 -0.67 18.12 3.58
CA GLY A 36 -1.78 18.20 2.63
C GLY A 36 -1.53 17.43 1.33
N GLY A 37 -0.28 17.40 0.84
CA GLY A 37 0.09 16.65 -0.37
C GLY A 37 -0.17 15.14 -0.22
N PRO A 38 0.52 14.44 0.71
CA PRO A 38 0.26 13.03 0.96
C PRO A 38 -1.18 12.74 1.39
N LEU A 39 -1.78 13.62 2.20
CA LEU A 39 -3.17 13.47 2.63
C LEU A 39 -4.14 13.43 1.44
N ALA A 40 -3.92 14.24 0.40
CA ALA A 40 -4.75 14.25 -0.79
C ALA A 40 -4.77 12.87 -1.49
N ASN A 41 -3.67 12.12 -1.48
CA ASN A 41 -3.62 10.76 -2.02
C ASN A 41 -4.51 9.79 -1.22
N PHE A 42 -4.46 9.84 0.11
CA PHE A 42 -5.35 9.01 0.95
C PHE A 42 -6.82 9.40 0.77
N ILE A 43 -7.11 10.70 0.64
CA ILE A 43 -8.47 11.19 0.37
C ILE A 43 -8.94 10.70 -1.00
N LEU A 44 -8.11 10.78 -2.04
CA LEU A 44 -8.45 10.29 -3.38
C LEU A 44 -8.80 8.80 -3.34
N ALA A 45 -7.97 7.98 -2.69
CA ALA A 45 -8.23 6.55 -2.54
C ALA A 45 -9.52 6.28 -1.75
N LEU A 46 -9.76 7.02 -0.66
CA LEU A 46 -10.99 6.93 0.13
C LEU A 46 -12.22 7.23 -0.73
N VAL A 47 -12.18 8.31 -1.53
CA VAL A 47 -13.27 8.71 -2.43
C VAL A 47 -13.52 7.66 -3.51
N ILE A 48 -12.45 7.08 -4.08
CA ILE A 48 -12.56 6.02 -5.08
C ILE A 48 -13.23 4.78 -4.47
N PHE A 49 -12.73 4.26 -3.35
CA PHE A 49 -13.32 3.08 -2.71
C PHE A 49 -14.75 3.34 -2.23
N PHE A 50 -15.02 4.51 -1.66
CA PHE A 50 -16.37 4.94 -1.30
C PHE A 50 -17.32 4.89 -2.51
N SER A 51 -16.88 5.42 -3.65
CA SER A 51 -17.67 5.44 -4.88
C SER A 51 -17.91 4.02 -5.41
N ILE A 52 -16.88 3.18 -5.43
CA ILE A 52 -17.01 1.77 -5.84
C ILE A 52 -18.03 1.06 -4.95
N TYR A 53 -17.87 1.15 -3.63
CA TYR A 53 -18.74 0.45 -2.68
C TYR A 53 -20.19 0.96 -2.67
N THR A 54 -20.41 2.24 -2.99
CA THR A 54 -21.74 2.83 -3.06
C THR A 54 -22.46 2.47 -4.37
N PHE A 55 -21.79 2.66 -5.52
CA PHE A 55 -22.46 2.54 -6.83
C PHE A 55 -22.40 1.15 -7.42
N ILE A 56 -21.29 0.45 -7.22
CA ILE A 56 -21.02 -0.87 -7.78
C ILE A 56 -21.36 -1.93 -6.74
N GLY A 57 -20.95 -1.69 -5.49
CA GLY A 57 -21.13 -2.60 -4.37
C GLY A 57 -19.84 -3.28 -3.95
N LYS A 58 -19.92 -4.04 -2.87
CA LYS A 58 -18.83 -4.86 -2.35
C LYS A 58 -19.30 -6.32 -2.31
N ASP A 59 -18.38 -7.21 -2.66
CA ASP A 59 -18.58 -8.64 -2.56
C ASP A 59 -18.44 -9.06 -1.08
N PHE A 60 -19.44 -9.77 -0.56
CA PHE A 60 -19.48 -10.36 0.78
C PHE A 60 -19.65 -11.88 0.71
N THR A 61 -19.27 -12.51 -0.41
CA THR A 61 -19.37 -13.95 -0.61
C THR A 61 -18.45 -14.66 0.37
N PRO A 62 -19.00 -15.44 1.33
CA PRO A 62 -18.18 -16.13 2.33
C PRO A 62 -17.20 -17.07 1.66
N ALA A 63 -15.95 -17.05 2.14
CA ALA A 63 -14.87 -17.84 1.55
C ALA A 63 -14.83 -19.25 2.14
N VAL A 64 -15.16 -20.24 1.31
CA VAL A 64 -15.14 -21.66 1.68
C VAL A 64 -14.02 -22.35 0.94
N ILE A 65 -13.33 -23.25 1.63
CA ILE A 65 -12.32 -24.10 1.02
C ILE A 65 -13.01 -25.25 0.28
N ASN A 66 -13.06 -25.18 -1.05
CA ASN A 66 -13.60 -26.26 -1.88
C ASN A 66 -12.61 -27.43 -2.00
N GLU A 67 -11.32 -27.11 -2.07
CA GLU A 67 -10.28 -28.11 -2.24
C GLU A 67 -9.00 -27.65 -1.56
N VAL A 68 -8.35 -28.56 -0.85
CA VAL A 68 -6.98 -28.37 -0.36
C VAL A 68 -6.07 -29.24 -1.20
N GLN A 69 -5.11 -28.61 -1.89
CA GLN A 69 -4.17 -29.31 -2.74
C GLN A 69 -3.32 -30.30 -1.92
N LYS A 70 -3.03 -31.46 -2.50
CA LYS A 70 -2.15 -32.46 -1.89
C LYS A 70 -0.75 -31.89 -1.70
N ASP A 71 -0.13 -32.21 -0.56
CA ASP A 71 1.23 -31.78 -0.20
C ASP A 71 1.41 -30.25 -0.12
N SER A 72 0.30 -29.51 0.00
CA SER A 72 0.31 -28.05 0.12
C SER A 72 0.53 -27.57 1.56
N PRO A 73 1.00 -26.32 1.75
CA PRO A 73 1.03 -25.69 3.06
C PRO A 73 -0.28 -25.74 3.83
N ALA A 74 -1.41 -25.54 3.15
CA ALA A 74 -2.73 -25.58 3.76
C ALA A 74 -3.05 -26.97 4.33
N MET A 75 -2.71 -28.04 3.59
CA MET A 75 -2.85 -29.41 4.07
C MET A 75 -1.99 -29.67 5.30
N VAL A 76 -0.72 -29.25 5.27
CA VAL A 76 0.22 -29.39 6.40
C VAL A 76 -0.24 -28.57 7.61
N GLY A 77 -0.77 -27.37 7.39
CA GLY A 77 -1.34 -26.50 8.42
C GLY A 77 -2.71 -26.96 8.94
N GLY A 78 -3.25 -28.06 8.40
CA GLY A 78 -4.48 -28.69 8.88
C GLY A 78 -5.77 -28.05 8.40
N LEU A 79 -5.73 -27.18 7.38
CA LEU A 79 -6.92 -26.72 6.66
C LEU A 79 -7.56 -27.89 5.92
N LYS A 80 -8.88 -27.89 5.86
CA LYS A 80 -9.67 -28.95 5.23
C LYS A 80 -10.69 -28.36 4.28
N GLN A 81 -11.19 -29.22 3.41
CA GLN A 81 -12.38 -28.94 2.61
C GLN A 81 -13.55 -28.58 3.55
N ASP A 82 -14.40 -27.66 3.08
CA ASP A 82 -15.58 -27.11 3.76
C ASP A 82 -15.30 -26.22 4.98
N ASP A 83 -14.03 -25.94 5.27
CA ASP A 83 -13.68 -24.89 6.24
C ASP A 83 -14.13 -23.52 5.71
N ILE A 84 -14.87 -22.79 6.54
CA ILE A 84 -15.26 -21.40 6.26
C ILE A 84 -14.20 -20.49 6.87
N ILE A 85 -13.54 -19.67 6.06
CA ILE A 85 -12.50 -18.76 6.54
C ILE A 85 -13.17 -17.51 7.12
N LEU A 86 -12.95 -17.27 8.42
CA LEU A 86 -13.50 -16.12 9.14
C LEU A 86 -12.50 -14.97 9.26
N GLU A 87 -11.24 -15.27 9.59
CA GLU A 87 -10.19 -14.26 9.74
C GLU A 87 -8.85 -14.78 9.22
N ILE A 88 -7.99 -13.86 8.73
CA ILE A 88 -6.60 -14.14 8.37
C ILE A 88 -5.71 -13.07 9.00
N ASP A 89 -4.73 -13.48 9.80
CA ASP A 89 -3.83 -12.58 10.55
C ASP A 89 -4.61 -11.51 11.36
N GLY A 90 -5.77 -11.89 11.91
CA GLY A 90 -6.68 -11.02 12.67
C GLY A 90 -7.54 -10.08 11.82
N ASN A 91 -7.51 -10.18 10.48
CA ASN A 91 -8.37 -9.42 9.58
C ASN A 91 -9.60 -10.25 9.21
N GLU A 92 -10.79 -9.71 9.43
CA GLU A 92 -12.06 -10.36 9.08
C GLU A 92 -12.17 -10.57 7.57
N VAL A 93 -12.37 -11.82 7.16
CA VAL A 93 -12.55 -12.22 5.76
C VAL A 93 -14.02 -12.07 5.42
N LYS A 94 -14.33 -11.09 4.56
CA LYS A 94 -15.72 -10.83 4.12
C LYS A 94 -15.99 -11.39 2.74
N SER A 95 -14.93 -11.59 1.94
CA SER A 95 -15.02 -12.06 0.57
C SER A 95 -13.94 -13.08 0.23
N ILE A 96 -14.17 -13.86 -0.83
CA ILE A 96 -13.16 -14.72 -1.45
C ILE A 96 -11.92 -13.91 -1.86
N MET A 97 -12.11 -12.68 -2.34
CA MET A 97 -11.02 -11.80 -2.76
C MET A 97 -10.13 -11.38 -1.57
N ASP A 98 -10.71 -11.21 -0.38
CA ASP A 98 -9.96 -10.88 0.83
C ASP A 98 -8.95 -11.99 1.17
N VAL A 99 -9.31 -13.27 0.98
CA VAL A 99 -8.41 -14.39 1.26
C VAL A 99 -7.15 -14.31 0.39
N SER A 100 -7.31 -14.17 -0.92
CA SER A 100 -6.16 -14.06 -1.83
C SER A 100 -5.32 -12.83 -1.52
N LYS A 101 -5.97 -11.70 -1.22
CA LYS A 101 -5.32 -10.44 -0.85
C LYS A 101 -4.50 -10.59 0.44
N TYR A 102 -5.07 -11.15 1.50
CA TYR A 102 -4.44 -11.31 2.80
C TYR A 102 -3.25 -12.26 2.74
N ILE A 103 -3.38 -13.38 2.02
CA ILE A 103 -2.26 -14.31 1.80
C ILE A 103 -1.12 -13.65 1.03
N THR A 104 -1.43 -12.92 -0.04
CA THR A 104 -0.41 -12.30 -0.90
C THR A 104 0.34 -11.18 -0.19
N MET A 105 -0.36 -10.40 0.63
CA MET A 105 0.21 -9.25 1.33
C MET A 105 0.87 -9.62 2.67
N SER A 106 0.68 -10.83 3.18
CA SER A 106 1.31 -11.27 4.44
C SER A 106 2.82 -11.45 4.25
N THR A 107 3.61 -10.89 5.17
CA THR A 107 5.07 -11.05 5.22
C THR A 107 5.54 -11.97 6.35
N ALA A 108 4.60 -12.50 7.14
CA ALA A 108 4.91 -13.36 8.27
C ALA A 108 5.27 -14.77 7.82
N ASP A 109 6.16 -15.43 8.58
CA ASP A 109 6.58 -16.81 8.31
C ASP A 109 5.41 -17.81 8.42
N PHE A 110 4.42 -17.49 9.26
CA PHE A 110 3.16 -18.21 9.38
C PHE A 110 2.00 -17.22 9.23
N ILE A 111 0.93 -17.69 8.59
CA ILE A 111 -0.34 -16.98 8.46
C ILE A 111 -1.33 -17.67 9.40
N ASP A 112 -1.97 -16.90 10.28
CA ASP A 112 -2.97 -17.39 11.21
C ASP A 112 -4.35 -17.36 10.54
N PHE A 113 -4.91 -18.54 10.28
CA PHE A 113 -6.26 -18.72 9.73
C PHE A 113 -7.23 -19.04 10.85
N LYS A 114 -8.22 -18.17 11.07
CA LYS A 114 -9.37 -18.51 11.90
C LYS A 114 -10.46 -19.06 10.98
N VAL A 115 -10.80 -20.33 11.16
CA VAL A 115 -11.79 -21.03 10.35
C VAL A 115 -12.92 -21.56 11.22
N LYS A 116 -14.13 -21.59 10.66
CA LYS A 116 -15.26 -22.31 11.22
C LYS A 116 -15.32 -23.68 10.56
N ARG A 117 -15.13 -24.72 11.37
CA ARG A 117 -15.26 -26.12 10.96
C ARG A 117 -16.43 -26.74 11.69
N SER A 118 -17.51 -27.02 10.96
CA SER A 118 -18.79 -27.42 11.57
C SER A 118 -19.28 -26.37 12.58
N TYR A 119 -19.17 -26.64 13.90
CA TYR A 119 -19.61 -25.73 14.97
C TYR A 119 -18.45 -25.05 15.70
N ASP A 120 -17.21 -25.50 15.49
CA ASP A 120 -16.05 -25.00 16.22
C ASP A 120 -15.30 -23.93 15.41
N GLU A 121 -14.80 -22.91 16.12
CA GLU A 121 -13.83 -21.96 15.59
C GLU A 121 -12.41 -22.43 15.92
N LEU A 122 -11.60 -22.66 14.89
CA LEU A 122 -10.24 -23.15 15.00
C LEU A 122 -9.27 -22.09 14.46
N ILE A 123 -8.16 -21.88 15.17
CA ILE A 123 -7.04 -21.08 14.67
C ILE A 123 -5.94 -22.03 14.19
N LEU A 124 -5.64 -21.98 12.89
CA LEU A 124 -4.69 -22.83 12.22
C LEU A 124 -3.53 -21.99 11.68
N LYS A 125 -2.29 -22.40 11.95
CA LYS A 125 -1.09 -21.69 11.49
C LYS A 125 -0.56 -22.34 10.24
N VAL A 126 -0.53 -21.61 9.13
CA VAL A 126 -0.12 -22.12 7.83
C VAL A 126 1.14 -21.39 7.39
N LYS A 127 2.21 -22.13 7.07
CA LYS A 127 3.45 -21.56 6.52
C LYS A 127 3.38 -21.50 5.00
N PRO A 128 3.14 -20.34 4.36
CA PRO A 128 3.00 -20.26 2.91
C PRO A 128 4.32 -20.60 2.19
N ASN A 129 4.20 -21.15 0.99
CA ASN A 129 5.33 -21.35 0.08
C ASN A 129 5.39 -20.21 -0.94
N MET A 130 6.61 -19.87 -1.38
CA MET A 130 6.81 -18.99 -2.52
C MET A 130 6.72 -19.82 -3.81
N VAL A 131 5.79 -19.46 -4.68
CA VAL A 131 5.59 -20.14 -5.97
C VAL A 131 5.69 -19.11 -7.08
N LEU A 132 6.48 -19.43 -8.11
CA LEU A 132 6.50 -18.65 -9.34
C LEU A 132 5.17 -18.89 -10.06
N SER A 133 4.38 -17.84 -10.20
CA SER A 133 3.08 -17.89 -10.87
C SER A 133 3.06 -16.92 -12.03
N GLU A 134 2.41 -17.32 -13.10
CA GLU A 134 1.92 -16.40 -14.11
C GLU A 134 0.61 -15.77 -13.59
N ASP A 135 0.44 -14.46 -13.75
CA ASP A 135 -0.87 -13.82 -13.59
C ASP A 135 -1.73 -13.99 -14.84
N ASN A 136 -2.99 -13.56 -14.76
CA ASN A 136 -3.92 -13.63 -15.89
C ASN A 136 -3.50 -12.74 -17.09
N LEU A 137 -2.40 -12.01 -16.96
CA LEU A 137 -1.87 -11.05 -17.92
C LEU A 137 -0.49 -11.47 -18.47
N GLY A 138 -0.06 -12.70 -18.17
CA GLY A 138 1.19 -13.28 -18.66
C GLY A 138 2.46 -12.83 -17.92
N ASN A 139 2.33 -12.13 -16.79
CA ASN A 139 3.48 -11.70 -16.00
C ASN A 139 3.87 -12.78 -15.00
N GLN A 140 5.17 -13.11 -14.95
CA GLN A 140 5.70 -13.98 -13.90
C GLN A 140 5.92 -13.19 -12.62
N LEU A 141 5.38 -13.69 -11.53
CA LEU A 141 5.53 -13.09 -10.21
C LEU A 141 5.63 -14.18 -9.15
N ASN A 142 6.57 -13.99 -8.23
CA ASN A 142 6.67 -14.79 -7.03
C ASN A 142 5.52 -14.40 -6.09
N LYS A 143 4.57 -15.31 -5.87
CA LYS A 143 3.49 -15.11 -4.91
C LYS A 143 3.54 -16.14 -3.80
N ARG A 144 3.14 -15.70 -2.61
CA ARG A 144 2.88 -16.59 -1.49
C ARG A 144 1.62 -17.39 -1.81
N MET A 145 1.71 -18.72 -1.69
CA MET A 145 0.58 -19.61 -1.89
C MET A 145 0.48 -20.61 -0.74
N VAL A 146 -0.76 -20.91 -0.36
CA VAL A 146 -1.08 -21.94 0.62
C VAL A 146 -1.68 -23.20 0.00
N GLY A 147 -2.10 -23.15 -1.28
CA GLY A 147 -2.63 -24.31 -2.01
C GLY A 147 -4.09 -24.66 -1.71
N ILE A 148 -4.95 -23.64 -1.60
CA ILE A 148 -6.40 -23.81 -1.44
C ILE A 148 -7.11 -23.34 -2.70
N LYS A 149 -8.19 -24.04 -3.09
CA LYS A 149 -9.18 -23.52 -4.02
C LYS A 149 -10.39 -23.06 -3.23
N LEU A 150 -10.80 -21.83 -3.49
CA LEU A 150 -11.93 -21.21 -2.83
C LEU A 150 -13.17 -21.33 -3.71
N GLY A 151 -14.32 -21.53 -3.08
CA GLY A 151 -15.63 -21.41 -3.69
C GLY A 151 -16.53 -20.46 -2.92
N ALA A 152 -17.64 -20.12 -3.54
CA ALA A 152 -18.74 -19.43 -2.87
C ALA A 152 -19.46 -20.40 -1.94
N TYR A 153 -19.71 -19.99 -0.70
CA TYR A 153 -20.59 -20.75 0.19
C TYR A 153 -21.99 -20.85 -0.42
N ASN A 154 -22.46 -22.09 -0.63
CA ASN A 154 -23.75 -22.40 -1.26
C ASN A 154 -23.97 -21.81 -2.67
N ASP A 155 -22.92 -21.47 -3.41
CA ASP A 155 -23.00 -20.79 -4.73
C ASP A 155 -23.77 -19.44 -4.70
N GLU A 156 -23.97 -18.86 -3.52
CA GLU A 156 -24.61 -17.56 -3.37
C GLU A 156 -23.57 -16.43 -3.50
N ILE A 157 -23.60 -15.72 -4.63
CA ILE A 157 -22.79 -14.51 -4.83
C ILE A 157 -23.46 -13.37 -4.07
N ASN A 158 -22.87 -12.97 -2.95
CA ASN A 158 -23.42 -11.92 -2.09
C ASN A 158 -22.82 -10.56 -2.43
N HIS A 159 -23.19 -10.01 -3.59
CA HIS A 159 -22.74 -8.69 -4.03
C HIS A 159 -23.75 -7.61 -3.62
N VAL A 160 -23.35 -6.76 -2.67
CA VAL A 160 -24.28 -5.80 -2.03
C VAL A 160 -23.78 -4.38 -2.20
N LYS A 161 -24.68 -3.48 -2.63
CA LYS A 161 -24.42 -2.04 -2.61
C LYS A 161 -24.53 -1.52 -1.19
N LEU A 162 -23.49 -0.82 -0.75
CA LEU A 162 -23.42 -0.32 0.61
C LEU A 162 -24.07 1.05 0.72
N GLY A 163 -24.79 1.28 1.82
CA GLY A 163 -25.27 2.62 2.16
C GLY A 163 -24.09 3.56 2.48
N PRO A 164 -24.25 4.89 2.41
CA PRO A 164 -23.14 5.84 2.53
C PRO A 164 -22.28 5.67 3.78
N ALA A 165 -22.90 5.41 4.93
CA ALA A 165 -22.16 5.20 6.19
C ALA A 165 -21.31 3.92 6.16
N GLN A 166 -21.87 2.81 5.66
CA GLN A 166 -21.14 1.55 5.52
C GLN A 166 -20.05 1.64 4.47
N ALA A 167 -20.31 2.32 3.35
CA ALA A 167 -19.32 2.55 2.29
C ALA A 167 -18.11 3.34 2.80
N ILE A 168 -18.31 4.41 3.57
CA ILE A 168 -17.22 5.18 4.18
C ILE A 168 -16.43 4.31 5.16
N TYR A 169 -17.13 3.56 6.03
CA TYR A 169 -16.47 2.66 6.99
C TYR A 169 -15.58 1.63 6.29
N HIS A 170 -16.10 0.95 5.27
CA HIS A 170 -15.34 -0.04 4.52
C HIS A 170 -14.23 0.58 3.67
N ALA A 171 -14.43 1.75 3.08
CA ALA A 171 -13.38 2.47 2.35
C ALA A 171 -12.24 2.90 3.27
N ALA A 172 -12.55 3.42 4.46
CA ALA A 172 -11.54 3.79 5.45
C ALA A 172 -10.75 2.57 5.95
N HIS A 173 -11.45 1.47 6.22
CA HIS A 173 -10.82 0.20 6.59
C HIS A 173 -9.91 -0.33 5.48
N GLU A 174 -10.34 -0.24 4.22
CA GLU A 174 -9.54 -0.64 3.06
C GLU A 174 -8.25 0.18 2.95
N VAL A 175 -8.37 1.52 3.02
CA VAL A 175 -7.21 2.42 3.02
C VAL A 175 -6.26 2.11 4.17
N TYR A 176 -6.78 1.88 5.38
CA TYR A 176 -5.99 1.51 6.55
C TYR A 176 -5.26 0.17 6.35
N TYR A 177 -5.98 -0.86 5.92
CA TYR A 177 -5.43 -2.19 5.68
C TYR A 177 -4.31 -2.15 4.64
N VAL A 178 -4.55 -1.51 3.48
CA VAL A 178 -3.55 -1.37 2.42
C VAL A 178 -2.33 -0.62 2.96
N SER A 179 -2.55 0.45 3.74
CA SER A 179 -1.46 1.26 4.30
C SER A 179 -0.55 0.47 5.22
N ILE A 180 -1.13 -0.20 6.21
CA ILE A 180 -0.37 -1.02 7.16
C ILE A 180 0.31 -2.20 6.45
N SER A 181 -0.38 -2.83 5.51
CA SER A 181 0.18 -3.97 4.77
C SER A 181 1.34 -3.56 3.88
N SER A 182 1.24 -2.41 3.19
CA SER A 182 2.36 -1.85 2.42
C SER A 182 3.57 -1.53 3.31
N LEU A 183 3.35 -0.97 4.50
CA LEU A 183 4.43 -0.72 5.46
C LEU A 183 5.09 -2.02 5.95
N LYS A 184 4.28 -3.04 6.29
CA LYS A 184 4.76 -4.38 6.65
C LYS A 184 5.53 -5.04 5.49
N TYR A 185 5.08 -4.83 4.26
CA TYR A 185 5.73 -5.35 3.05
C TYR A 185 7.12 -4.72 2.84
N ILE A 186 7.18 -3.39 2.89
CA ILE A 186 8.45 -2.64 2.80
C ILE A 186 9.40 -3.04 3.93
N GLY A 187 8.91 -3.12 5.17
CA GLY A 187 9.71 -3.55 6.32
C GLY A 187 10.23 -4.99 6.16
N GLY A 188 9.38 -5.91 5.68
CA GLY A 188 9.76 -7.28 5.38
C GLY A 188 10.80 -7.37 4.26
N MET A 189 10.76 -6.47 3.28
CA MET A 189 11.73 -6.41 2.19
C MET A 189 13.10 -5.97 2.67
N ILE A 190 13.15 -4.94 3.52
CA ILE A 190 14.40 -4.48 4.17
C ILE A 190 14.98 -5.58 5.06
N ALA A 191 14.12 -6.36 5.72
CA ALA A 191 14.53 -7.51 6.53
C ALA A 191 14.89 -8.78 5.72
N GLY A 192 14.75 -8.76 4.39
CA GLY A 192 15.02 -9.90 3.51
C GLY A 192 13.98 -11.04 3.58
N LYS A 193 12.79 -10.78 4.14
CA LYS A 193 11.68 -11.75 4.26
C LYS A 193 10.60 -11.60 3.18
N ALA A 194 10.54 -10.45 2.52
CA ALA A 194 9.61 -10.18 1.43
C ALA A 194 10.33 -10.20 0.07
N ASP A 195 9.58 -10.55 -0.97
CA ASP A 195 10.11 -10.72 -2.31
C ASP A 195 10.30 -9.36 -3.01
N THR A 196 11.49 -9.12 -3.55
CA THR A 196 11.84 -7.85 -4.20
C THR A 196 11.32 -7.76 -5.63
N SER A 197 10.91 -8.88 -6.26
CA SER A 197 10.34 -8.89 -7.61
C SER A 197 8.94 -8.29 -7.69
N GLN A 198 8.28 -8.06 -6.55
CA GLN A 198 7.00 -7.33 -6.51
C GLN A 198 7.18 -5.81 -6.54
N LEU A 199 8.41 -5.30 -6.40
CA LEU A 199 8.70 -3.89 -6.48
C LEU A 199 8.76 -3.46 -7.95
N GLY A 200 7.62 -3.01 -8.47
CA GLY A 200 7.53 -2.54 -9.86
C GLY A 200 8.13 -1.15 -10.01
N GLY A 201 9.01 -0.99 -11.00
CA GLY A 201 9.48 0.32 -11.42
C GLY A 201 8.46 1.05 -12.31
N PRO A 202 8.83 2.25 -12.83
CA PRO A 202 7.95 3.05 -13.66
C PRO A 202 7.47 2.32 -14.92
N ILE A 203 8.31 1.47 -15.51
CA ILE A 203 7.99 0.72 -16.74
C ILE A 203 6.96 -0.36 -16.41
N ARG A 204 7.18 -1.11 -15.33
CA ARG A 204 6.25 -2.16 -14.90
C ARG A 204 4.90 -1.59 -14.46
N ILE A 205 4.89 -0.43 -13.79
CA ILE A 205 3.64 0.28 -13.46
C ILE A 205 2.90 0.65 -14.75
N ALA A 206 3.57 1.19 -15.76
CA ALA A 206 2.94 1.54 -17.04
C ALA A 206 2.37 0.31 -17.76
N LYS A 207 3.14 -0.80 -17.83
CA LYS A 207 2.72 -2.05 -18.44
C LYS A 207 1.49 -2.64 -17.75
N ILE A 208 1.56 -2.84 -16.43
CA ILE A 208 0.47 -3.44 -15.65
C ILE A 208 -0.76 -2.55 -15.69
N SER A 209 -0.60 -1.22 -15.62
CA SER A 209 -1.73 -0.29 -15.72
C SER A 209 -2.44 -0.41 -17.07
N GLY A 210 -1.69 -0.57 -18.18
CA GLY A 210 -2.27 -0.81 -19.50
C GLY A 210 -3.04 -2.14 -19.56
N GLN A 211 -2.42 -3.23 -19.08
CA GLN A 211 -3.06 -4.54 -19.04
C GLN A 211 -4.32 -4.56 -18.16
N VAL A 212 -4.32 -3.87 -17.02
CA VAL A 212 -5.48 -3.75 -16.13
C VAL A 212 -6.57 -2.89 -16.75
N ALA A 213 -6.21 -1.89 -17.57
CA ALA A 213 -7.18 -1.11 -18.33
C ALA A 213 -7.93 -1.99 -19.36
N ASP A 214 -7.25 -2.96 -19.98
CA ASP A 214 -7.87 -3.93 -20.90
C ASP A 214 -8.86 -4.87 -20.20
N VAL A 215 -8.60 -5.21 -18.92
CA VAL A 215 -9.54 -6.00 -18.09
C VAL A 215 -10.83 -5.22 -17.82
N GLY A 216 -10.73 -3.91 -17.63
CA GLY A 216 -11.89 -3.02 -17.54
C GLY A 216 -11.66 -1.79 -16.68
N ILE A 217 -12.51 -0.79 -16.88
CA ILE A 217 -12.39 0.51 -16.23
C ILE A 217 -12.46 0.43 -14.69
N LEU A 218 -13.27 -0.49 -14.15
CA LEU A 218 -13.38 -0.68 -12.70
C LEU A 218 -12.07 -1.20 -12.09
N ALA A 219 -11.42 -2.16 -12.75
CA ALA A 219 -10.15 -2.69 -12.30
C ALA A 219 -9.07 -1.60 -12.34
N PHE A 220 -9.07 -0.78 -13.40
CA PHE A 220 -8.16 0.35 -13.55
C PHE A 220 -8.36 1.43 -12.47
N ILE A 221 -9.60 1.82 -12.17
CA ILE A 221 -9.91 2.78 -11.10
C ILE A 221 -9.49 2.21 -9.73
N SER A 222 -9.71 0.92 -9.50
CA SER A 222 -9.29 0.26 -8.26
C SER A 222 -7.76 0.25 -8.12
N MET A 223 -7.03 -0.03 -9.20
CA MET A 223 -5.57 0.05 -9.24
C MET A 223 -5.07 1.47 -8.96
N MET A 224 -5.73 2.49 -9.49
CA MET A 224 -5.42 3.89 -9.20
C MET A 224 -5.54 4.21 -7.71
N ALA A 225 -6.53 3.68 -7.01
CA ALA A 225 -6.66 3.84 -5.55
C ALA A 225 -5.49 3.19 -4.80
N TYR A 226 -5.09 1.96 -5.15
CA TYR A 226 -3.95 1.28 -4.53
C TYR A 226 -2.62 2.01 -4.78
N ILE A 227 -2.40 2.51 -6.00
CA ILE A 227 -1.21 3.32 -6.34
C ILE A 227 -1.24 4.64 -5.57
N SER A 228 -2.40 5.29 -5.48
CA SER A 228 -2.54 6.55 -4.74
C SER A 228 -2.17 6.37 -3.27
N ILE A 229 -2.67 5.33 -2.59
CA ILE A 229 -2.26 4.99 -1.22
C ILE A 229 -0.74 4.80 -1.13
N SER A 230 -0.16 4.03 -2.04
CA SER A 230 1.28 3.75 -2.05
C SER A 230 2.11 5.03 -2.24
N LEU A 231 1.71 5.93 -3.13
CA LEU A 231 2.36 7.22 -3.34
C LEU A 231 2.20 8.14 -2.13
N GLY A 232 1.02 8.17 -1.50
CA GLY A 232 0.78 8.86 -0.24
C GLY A 232 1.72 8.39 0.88
N LEU A 233 1.90 7.08 1.03
CA LEU A 233 2.82 6.51 2.03
C LEU A 233 4.28 6.86 1.75
N ILE A 234 4.72 6.67 0.50
CA ILE A 234 6.11 6.97 0.10
C ILE A 234 6.40 8.46 0.30
N ASN A 235 5.46 9.35 -0.05
CA ASN A 235 5.62 10.78 0.15
C ASN A 235 5.64 11.19 1.63
N LEU A 236 5.18 10.35 2.56
CA LEU A 236 5.32 10.59 4.01
C LEU A 236 6.65 10.12 4.58
N PHE A 237 7.43 9.33 3.85
CA PHE A 237 8.73 8.88 4.34
C PHE A 237 9.70 10.05 4.50
N PRO A 238 10.60 10.00 5.50
CA PRO A 238 11.60 11.04 5.74
C PRO A 238 12.75 10.97 4.73
N ILE A 239 12.42 10.93 3.43
CA ILE A 239 13.36 10.92 2.32
C ILE A 239 13.49 12.36 1.82
N PRO A 240 14.70 12.94 1.82
CA PRO A 240 14.91 14.26 1.26
C PRO A 240 14.46 14.33 -0.21
N MET A 241 13.87 15.45 -0.62
CA MET A 241 13.14 15.69 -1.89
C MET A 241 11.65 15.28 -1.92
N LEU A 242 11.18 14.45 -0.98
CA LEU A 242 9.75 14.18 -0.82
C LEU A 242 9.13 15.09 0.24
N ASP A 243 7.79 15.16 0.27
CA ASP A 243 7.03 15.95 1.25
C ASP A 243 7.41 15.59 2.69
N GLY A 244 7.58 14.30 2.99
CA GLY A 244 8.02 13.79 4.28
C GLY A 244 9.45 14.22 4.67
N GLY A 245 10.30 14.53 3.70
CA GLY A 245 11.62 15.15 3.94
C GLY A 245 11.49 16.56 4.52
N HIS A 246 10.50 17.34 4.09
CA HIS A 246 10.20 18.64 4.69
C HIS A 246 9.63 18.50 6.10
N LEU A 247 8.75 17.53 6.32
CA LEU A 247 8.25 17.19 7.67
C LEU A 247 9.39 16.79 8.60
N MET A 248 10.36 16.01 8.12
CA MET A 248 11.58 15.66 8.85
C MET A 248 12.37 16.92 9.23
N PHE A 249 12.59 17.85 8.31
CA PHE A 249 13.28 19.11 8.61
C PHE A 249 12.54 19.97 9.64
N TYR A 250 11.20 20.02 9.60
CA TYR A 250 10.42 20.69 10.63
C TYR A 250 10.50 19.96 11.98
N GLY A 251 10.61 18.63 11.98
CA GLY A 251 10.92 17.84 13.16
C GLY A 251 12.27 18.24 13.78
N PHE A 252 13.31 18.36 12.95
CA PHE A 252 14.62 18.86 13.41
C PHE A 252 14.54 20.30 13.92
N GLU A 253 13.84 21.19 13.22
CA GLU A 253 13.65 22.59 13.66
C GLU A 253 12.97 22.65 15.03
N LYS A 254 11.97 21.80 15.28
CA LYS A 254 11.28 21.72 16.59
C LYS A 254 12.21 21.24 17.71
N ILE A 255 13.10 20.29 17.44
CA ILE A 255 14.05 19.76 18.44
C ILE A 255 15.20 20.73 18.69
N LEU A 256 15.77 21.30 17.62
CA LEU A 256 16.93 22.19 17.70
C LEU A 256 16.55 23.63 18.07
N GLY A 257 15.25 23.98 18.03
CA GLY A 257 14.75 25.35 18.27
C GLY A 257 15.12 26.34 17.16
N ARG A 258 15.76 25.89 16.08
CA ARG A 258 16.20 26.69 14.94
C ARG A 258 16.18 25.87 13.65
N PRO A 259 15.93 26.50 12.49
CA PRO A 259 15.94 25.80 11.21
C PRO A 259 17.35 25.30 10.88
N LEU A 260 17.43 24.17 10.17
CA LEU A 260 18.71 23.65 9.67
C LEU A 260 19.36 24.63 8.69
N SER A 261 20.69 24.68 8.72
CA SER A 261 21.45 25.52 7.79
C SER A 261 21.19 25.11 6.34
N GLN A 262 21.28 26.07 5.42
CA GLN A 262 21.09 25.80 3.98
C GLN A 262 22.05 24.73 3.47
N LYS A 263 23.34 24.80 3.84
CA LYS A 263 24.34 23.78 3.46
C LYS A 263 23.96 22.39 3.94
N THR A 264 23.39 22.29 5.15
CA THR A 264 22.90 21.01 5.68
C THR A 264 21.70 20.51 4.88
N GLN A 265 20.71 21.36 4.60
CA GLN A 265 19.54 20.99 3.80
C GLN A 265 19.93 20.56 2.39
N GLU A 266 20.82 21.30 1.72
CA GLU A 266 21.38 20.93 0.41
C GLU A 266 22.11 19.59 0.43
N GLY A 267 22.86 19.30 1.50
CA GLY A 267 23.49 18.00 1.71
C GLY A 267 22.46 16.87 1.77
N PHE A 268 21.41 17.04 2.59
CA PHE A 268 20.30 16.08 2.65
C PHE A 268 19.61 15.92 1.29
N PHE A 269 19.29 17.01 0.59
CA PHE A 269 18.67 16.94 -0.73
C PHE A 269 19.54 16.21 -1.75
N ARG A 270 20.86 16.42 -1.74
CA ARG A 270 21.79 15.72 -2.64
C ARG A 270 21.83 14.22 -2.34
N ILE A 271 21.84 13.84 -1.06
CA ILE A 271 21.77 12.43 -0.64
C ILE A 271 20.43 11.83 -1.08
N GLY A 272 19.32 12.51 -0.82
CA GLY A 272 17.98 12.06 -1.24
C GLY A 272 17.88 11.89 -2.75
N MET A 273 18.37 12.86 -3.53
CA MET A 273 18.42 12.78 -5.00
C MET A 273 19.21 11.58 -5.47
N PHE A 274 20.40 11.36 -4.91
CA PHE A 274 21.25 10.23 -5.25
C PHE A 274 20.56 8.89 -4.95
N LEU A 275 19.91 8.78 -3.79
CA LEU A 275 19.15 7.58 -3.41
C LEU A 275 17.96 7.34 -4.34
N LEU A 276 17.18 8.39 -4.63
CA LEU A 276 16.02 8.30 -5.53
C LEU A 276 16.44 7.89 -6.94
N LEU A 277 17.49 8.50 -7.50
CA LEU A 277 18.00 8.15 -8.83
C LEU A 277 18.57 6.73 -8.87
N SER A 278 19.26 6.32 -7.81
CA SER A 278 19.81 4.97 -7.68
C SER A 278 18.69 3.92 -7.59
N LEU A 279 17.63 4.20 -6.83
CA LEU A 279 16.45 3.36 -6.76
C LEU A 279 15.74 3.31 -8.12
N MET A 280 15.48 4.45 -8.76
CA MET A 280 14.86 4.49 -10.09
C MET A 280 15.67 3.70 -11.12
N PHE A 281 16.99 3.82 -11.11
CA PHE A 281 17.86 3.03 -11.99
C PHE A 281 17.75 1.53 -11.68
N PHE A 282 17.83 1.15 -10.41
CA PHE A 282 17.69 -0.24 -9.96
C PHE A 282 16.35 -0.85 -10.38
N THR A 283 15.24 -0.14 -10.13
CA THR A 283 13.90 -0.63 -10.48
C THR A 283 13.71 -0.69 -11.99
N THR A 284 14.20 0.31 -12.73
CA THR A 284 14.12 0.31 -14.20
C THR A 284 14.95 -0.82 -14.79
N PHE A 285 16.14 -1.08 -14.25
CA PHE A 285 16.96 -2.22 -14.67
C PHE A 285 16.27 -3.55 -14.39
N ASN A 286 15.64 -3.69 -13.22
CA ASN A 286 14.87 -4.89 -12.88
C ASN A 286 13.66 -5.06 -13.82
N ASP A 287 12.92 -3.99 -14.11
CA ASP A 287 11.82 -4.00 -15.06
C ASP A 287 12.27 -4.43 -16.47
N LEU A 288 13.44 -3.96 -16.93
CA LEU A 288 13.99 -4.33 -18.24
C LEU A 288 14.45 -5.80 -18.30
N LYS A 289 14.98 -6.31 -17.18
CA LYS A 289 15.29 -7.75 -17.04
C LYS A 289 14.03 -8.60 -17.10
N ASP A 290 12.97 -8.20 -16.40
CA ASP A 290 11.66 -8.87 -16.42
C ASP A 290 11.02 -8.85 -17.82
N LEU A 291 11.31 -7.82 -18.63
CA LEU A 291 10.90 -7.72 -20.05
C LEU A 291 11.75 -8.55 -21.02
N GLY A 292 12.78 -9.26 -20.52
CA GLY A 292 13.64 -10.12 -21.33
C GLY A 292 14.67 -9.39 -22.18
N LEU A 293 14.89 -8.09 -21.96
CA LEU A 293 15.90 -7.30 -22.68
C LEU A 293 17.34 -7.61 -22.22
N PHE A 294 17.48 -8.10 -20.98
CA PHE A 294 18.77 -8.51 -20.41
C PHE A 294 18.60 -9.89 -19.77
N ARG A 295 19.38 -10.87 -20.23
CA ARG A 295 19.46 -12.21 -19.62
C ARG A 295 20.39 -12.20 -18.41
#